data_AF-A0A519TAU1-F1
#
_entry.id   AF-A0A519TAU1-F1
#
_cell.length_a   1.000
_cell.length_b   1.000
_cell.length_c   1.000
_cell.angle_alpha   90.00
_cell.angle_beta   90.00
_cell.angle_gamma   90.00
#
_symmetry.space_group_name_H-M   'P 1'
#
loop_
_entity.id
_entity.type
_entity.pdbx_description
1 polymer ?
#
loop_
_entity_poly.entity_id
_entity_poly.type
_entity_poly.pdbx_seq_one_letter_code
_entity_poly.pdbx_strand_id
1 'polypeptide(L)'
;MAELKERADDLIEHAGDYIETYYKLGLLKVTEKSTAAGSAIIAALLLAILSIFFILFIGLGLAWWIGGMLESMIAGYFIVAGIYLLIIICVLMMRKKMIDPYLRNFLVKKIYE
;
A
#
# COMPACT_ATOMS: atom_id res chain seq x y z
N MET A 1 21.82 -21.21 -54.09
CA MET A 1 20.94 -20.03 -54.09
C MET A 1 19.65 -20.26 -53.32
N ALA A 2 19.00 -21.42 -53.44
CA ALA A 2 17.77 -21.75 -52.70
C ALA A 2 17.99 -21.99 -51.18
N GLU A 3 19.04 -22.74 -50.80
CA GLU A 3 19.33 -23.06 -49.39
C GLU A 3 19.67 -21.85 -48.51
N LEU A 4 20.16 -20.75 -49.10
CA LEU A 4 20.49 -19.53 -48.36
C LEU A 4 19.24 -18.70 -48.05
N LYS A 5 18.20 -18.79 -48.89
CA LYS A 5 16.90 -18.15 -48.62
C LYS A 5 16.14 -18.90 -47.54
N GLU A 6 16.16 -20.23 -47.59
CA GLU A 6 15.48 -21.10 -46.62
C GLU A 6 16.03 -20.89 -45.20
N ARG A 7 17.36 -20.87 -45.03
CA ARG A 7 17.99 -20.56 -43.73
C ARG A 7 17.75 -19.13 -43.24
N ALA A 8 17.57 -18.18 -44.15
CA ALA A 8 17.27 -16.79 -43.80
C ALA A 8 15.81 -16.63 -43.34
N ASP A 9 14.87 -17.33 -43.97
CA ASP A 9 13.47 -17.38 -43.54
C ASP A 9 13.35 -18.04 -42.15
N ASP A 10 14.02 -19.16 -41.91
CA ASP A 10 14.05 -19.86 -40.61
C ASP A 10 14.58 -18.96 -39.46
N LEU A 11 15.60 -18.15 -39.75
CA LEU A 11 16.17 -17.19 -38.79
C LEU A 11 15.24 -16.01 -38.51
N ILE A 12 14.52 -15.52 -39.52
CA ILE A 12 13.55 -14.43 -39.38
C ILE A 12 12.32 -14.91 -38.60
N GLU A 13 11.88 -16.13 -38.84
CA GLU A 13 10.77 -16.77 -38.13
C GLU A 13 11.09 -16.97 -36.65
N HIS A 14 12.28 -17.52 -36.34
CA HIS A 14 12.75 -17.62 -34.96
C HIS A 14 12.93 -16.24 -34.29
N ALA A 15 13.50 -15.25 -34.97
CA ALA A 15 13.64 -13.89 -34.42
C ALA A 15 12.26 -13.24 -34.13
N GLY A 16 11.26 -13.49 -34.98
CA GLY A 16 9.88 -13.09 -34.76
C GLY A 16 9.29 -13.70 -33.48
N ASP A 17 9.45 -15.01 -33.29
CA ASP A 17 8.99 -15.74 -32.11
C ASP A 17 9.65 -15.24 -30.81
N TYR A 18 10.94 -14.90 -30.85
CA TYR A 18 11.63 -14.31 -29.71
C TYR A 18 11.03 -12.95 -29.36
N ILE A 19 10.85 -12.06 -30.34
CA ILE A 19 10.28 -10.72 -30.13
C ILE A 19 8.85 -10.82 -29.60
N GLU A 20 8.04 -11.74 -30.14
CA GLU A 20 6.68 -11.98 -29.67
C GLU A 20 6.66 -12.48 -28.21
N THR A 21 7.58 -13.39 -27.85
CA THR A 21 7.72 -13.91 -26.49
C THR A 21 8.13 -12.80 -25.50
N TYR A 22 9.07 -11.93 -25.86
CA TYR A 22 9.44 -10.77 -25.04
C TYR A 22 8.30 -9.77 -24.88
N TYR A 23 7.50 -9.56 -25.94
CA TYR A 23 6.33 -8.69 -25.89
C TYR A 23 5.23 -9.27 -24.99
N LYS A 24 4.98 -10.58 -25.09
CA LYS A 24 4.07 -11.33 -24.22
C LYS A 24 4.52 -11.27 -22.76
N LEU A 25 5.82 -11.43 -22.48
CA LEU A 25 6.38 -11.29 -21.12
C LEU A 25 6.23 -9.87 -20.58
N GLY A 26 6.42 -8.84 -21.42
CA GLY A 26 6.19 -7.44 -21.05
C GLY A 26 4.73 -7.19 -20.69
N LEU A 27 3.81 -7.68 -21.53
CA LEU A 27 2.37 -7.58 -21.28
C LEU A 27 1.96 -8.31 -20.00
N LEU A 28 2.46 -9.54 -19.78
CA LEU A 28 2.16 -10.34 -18.60
C LEU A 28 2.69 -9.67 -17.32
N LYS A 29 3.93 -9.18 -17.33
CA LYS A 29 4.52 -8.44 -16.20
C LYS A 29 3.76 -7.16 -15.91
N VAL A 30 3.29 -6.44 -16.94
CA VAL A 30 2.48 -5.22 -16.76
C VAL A 30 1.12 -5.56 -16.16
N THR A 31 0.45 -6.62 -16.63
CA THR A 31 -0.84 -7.07 -16.09
C THR A 31 -0.71 -7.62 -14.67
N GLU A 32 0.34 -8.40 -14.36
CA GLU A 32 0.61 -8.88 -13.01
C GLU A 32 0.97 -7.74 -12.05
N LYS A 33 1.85 -6.80 -12.45
CA LYS A 33 2.16 -5.62 -11.62
C LYS A 33 0.95 -4.72 -11.43
N SER A 34 0.10 -4.51 -12.44
CA SER A 34 -1.08 -3.66 -12.30
C SER A 34 -2.13 -4.31 -11.40
N THR A 35 -2.31 -5.64 -11.51
CA THR A 35 -3.28 -6.40 -10.72
C THR A 35 -2.81 -6.56 -9.27
N ALA A 36 -1.53 -6.82 -9.04
CA ALA A 36 -0.95 -6.92 -7.70
C ALA A 36 -0.82 -5.56 -7.01
N ALA A 37 -0.51 -4.48 -7.74
CA ALA A 37 -0.51 -3.13 -7.18
C ALA A 37 -1.95 -2.63 -6.92
N GLY A 38 -2.88 -2.90 -7.84
CA GLY A 38 -4.29 -2.57 -7.68
C GLY A 38 -4.92 -3.28 -6.47
N SER A 39 -4.70 -4.58 -6.33
CA SER A 39 -5.21 -5.36 -5.20
C SER A 39 -4.61 -4.90 -3.86
N ALA A 40 -3.31 -4.58 -3.82
CA ALA A 40 -2.66 -4.05 -2.63
C ALA A 40 -3.18 -2.66 -2.25
N ILE A 41 -3.45 -1.77 -3.23
CA ILE A 41 -4.03 -0.45 -2.96
C ILE A 41 -5.46 -0.58 -2.45
N ILE A 42 -6.28 -1.43 -3.05
CA ILE A 42 -7.67 -1.65 -2.62
C ILE A 42 -7.70 -2.27 -1.22
N ALA A 43 -6.85 -3.27 -0.95
CA ALA A 43 -6.72 -3.87 0.37
C ALA A 43 -6.22 -2.85 1.41
N ALA A 44 -5.25 -2.01 1.07
CA ALA A 44 -4.76 -0.95 1.93
C ALA A 44 -5.84 0.11 2.21
N LEU A 45 -6.65 0.46 1.22
CA LEU A 45 -7.77 1.39 1.37
C LEU A 45 -8.85 0.82 2.31
N LEU A 46 -9.21 -0.45 2.11
CA LEU A 46 -10.13 -1.18 2.98
C LEU A 46 -9.62 -1.25 4.43
N LEU A 47 -8.34 -1.60 4.61
CA LEU A 47 -7.68 -1.62 5.91
C LEU A 47 -7.64 -0.24 6.56
N ALA A 48 -7.36 0.82 5.80
CA ALA A 48 -7.33 2.18 6.29
C ALA A 48 -8.72 2.62 6.78
N ILE A 49 -9.76 2.38 5.98
CA ILE A 49 -11.15 2.67 6.35
C ILE A 49 -11.53 1.90 7.62
N LEU A 50 -11.29 0.58 7.64
CA LEU A 50 -11.62 -0.25 8.79
C LEU A 50 -10.88 0.18 10.06
N SER A 51 -9.60 0.57 9.93
CA SER A 51 -8.80 1.09 11.04
C SER A 51 -9.36 2.40 11.59
N ILE A 52 -9.82 3.30 10.72
CA ILE A 52 -10.46 4.57 11.15
C ILE A 52 -11.73 4.27 11.95
N PHE A 53 -12.59 3.38 11.45
CA PHE A 53 -13.80 2.98 12.18
C PHE A 53 -13.45 2.35 13.53
N PHE A 54 -12.48 1.45 13.58
CA PHE A 54 -12.06 0.79 14.80
C PHE A 54 -11.60 1.80 15.88
N ILE A 55 -10.76 2.76 15.50
CA ILE A 55 -10.30 3.83 16.41
C ILE A 55 -11.47 4.67 16.90
N LEU A 56 -12.40 5.02 16.00
CA LEU A 56 -13.59 5.81 16.36
C LEU A 56 -14.45 5.07 17.39
N PHE A 57 -14.75 3.79 17.17
CA PHE A 57 -15.54 2.99 18.12
C PHE A 57 -14.84 2.82 19.47
N ILE A 58 -13.52 2.60 19.49
CA ILE A 58 -12.75 2.58 20.75
C ILE A 58 -12.83 3.93 21.46
N GLY A 59 -12.69 5.05 20.73
CA GLY A 59 -12.79 6.39 21.29
C GLY A 59 -14.16 6.64 21.94
N LEU A 60 -15.24 6.27 21.25
CA LEU A 60 -16.59 6.38 21.79
C LEU A 60 -16.81 5.49 23.02
N GLY A 61 -16.33 4.24 22.98
CA GLY A 61 -16.44 3.31 24.11
C GLY A 61 -15.67 3.79 25.34
N LEU A 62 -14.44 4.27 25.15
CA LEU A 62 -13.64 4.88 26.22
C LEU A 62 -14.30 6.13 26.79
N ALA A 63 -14.84 7.00 25.94
CA ALA A 63 -15.49 8.22 26.38
C ALA A 63 -16.77 7.93 27.16
N TRP A 64 -17.54 6.91 26.76
CA TRP A 64 -18.71 6.46 27.51
C TRP A 64 -18.28 5.87 28.86
N TRP A 65 -17.29 4.99 28.87
CA TRP A 65 -16.84 4.35 30.12
C TRP A 65 -16.30 5.37 31.13
N ILE A 66 -15.42 6.26 30.69
CA ILE A 66 -14.86 7.34 31.52
C ILE A 66 -15.96 8.34 31.91
N GLY A 67 -16.82 8.73 30.97
CA GLY A 67 -17.93 9.64 31.23
C GLY A 67 -18.95 9.10 32.24
N GLY A 68 -19.17 7.78 32.24
CA GLY A 68 -20.00 7.11 33.24
C GLY A 68 -19.38 7.11 34.64
N MET A 69 -18.06 6.98 34.75
CA MET A 69 -17.36 7.08 36.05
C MET A 69 -17.30 8.51 36.60
N LEU A 70 -17.29 9.52 35.72
CA LEU A 70 -17.26 10.94 36.11
C LEU A 70 -18.66 11.55 36.29
N GLU A 71 -19.73 10.76 36.14
CA GLU A 71 -21.14 11.22 36.10
C GLU A 71 -21.40 12.35 35.08
N SER A 72 -20.46 12.56 34.15
CA SER A 72 -20.46 13.64 33.18
C SER A 72 -19.88 13.14 31.87
N MET A 73 -20.76 12.96 30.88
CA MET A 73 -20.39 12.51 29.55
C MET A 73 -19.45 13.51 28.86
N ILE A 74 -19.64 14.81 29.10
CA ILE A 74 -18.83 15.89 28.54
C ILE A 74 -17.37 15.74 29.00
N ALA A 75 -17.15 15.47 30.29
CA ALA A 75 -15.82 15.26 30.84
C ALA A 75 -15.14 14.03 30.23
N GLY A 76 -15.89 12.94 30.02
CA GLY A 76 -15.41 11.72 29.36
C GLY A 76 -14.90 11.96 27.93
N TYR A 77 -15.67 12.68 27.11
CA TYR A 77 -15.24 13.05 25.76
C TYR A 77 -14.03 13.99 25.76
N PHE A 78 -13.96 14.94 26.70
CA PHE A 78 -12.85 15.89 26.78
C PHE A 78 -11.52 15.21 27.14
N ILE A 79 -11.55 14.25 28.07
CA ILE A 79 -10.37 13.45 28.45
C ILE A 79 -9.91 12.59 27.27
N VAL A 80 -10.82 11.91 26.60
CA VAL A 80 -10.47 11.08 25.43
C VAL A 80 -9.94 11.94 24.28
N ALA A 81 -10.49 13.13 24.05
CA ALA A 81 -9.96 14.09 23.08
C ALA A 81 -8.53 14.53 23.44
N GLY A 82 -8.26 14.79 24.73
CA GLY A 82 -6.90 15.10 25.21
C GLY A 82 -5.91 13.96 24.98
N ILE A 83 -6.32 12.71 25.21
CA ILE A 83 -5.49 11.52 24.92
C ILE A 83 -5.21 11.40 23.42
N TYR A 84 -6.23 11.58 22.56
CA TYR A 84 -6.02 11.57 21.11
C TYR A 84 -5.07 12.67 20.65
N LEU A 85 -5.16 13.87 21.24
CA LEU A 85 -4.25 14.97 20.94
C LEU A 85 -2.79 14.64 21.34
N LEU A 86 -2.59 14.01 22.50
CA LEU A 86 -1.27 13.51 22.91
C LEU A 86 -0.71 12.46 21.96
N ILE A 87 -1.54 11.52 21.50
CA ILE A 87 -1.15 10.51 20.51
C ILE A 87 -0.73 11.20 19.21
N ILE A 88 -1.50 12.18 18.72
CA ILE A 88 -1.16 12.94 17.50
C ILE A 88 0.20 13.62 17.65
N ILE A 89 0.45 14.30 18.77
CA ILE A 89 1.74 14.96 19.03
C ILE A 89 2.88 13.93 19.05
N CYS A 90 2.67 12.79 19.70
CA CYS A 90 3.66 11.71 19.76
C CYS A 90 3.98 11.17 18.34
N VAL A 91 2.94 10.93 17.54
CA VAL A 91 3.08 10.48 16.14
C VAL A 91 3.80 11.53 15.29
N LEU A 92 3.51 12.82 15.46
CA LEU A 92 4.17 13.90 14.73
C LEU A 92 5.67 13.99 15.07
N MET A 93 6.03 13.81 16.34
CA MET A 93 7.44 13.73 16.76
C MET A 93 8.14 12.48 16.20
N MET A 94 7.48 11.32 16.24
CA MET A 94 8.00 10.09 15.63
C MET A 94 8.08 10.18 14.11
N ARG A 95 7.23 10.97 13.45
CA ARG A 95 7.22 11.15 11.99
C ARG A 95 8.58 11.61 11.48
N LYS A 96 9.15 12.64 12.11
CA LYS A 96 10.47 13.18 11.75
C LYS A 96 11.62 12.19 11.96
N LYS A 97 11.48 11.25 12.91
CA LYS A 97 12.57 10.36 13.30
C LYS A 97 12.48 8.97 12.64
N MET A 98 11.27 8.50 12.38
CA MET A 98 11.00 7.11 11.99
C MET A 98 10.31 6.99 10.64
N ILE A 99 9.38 7.88 10.28
CA ILE A 99 8.58 7.71 9.05
C ILE A 99 9.39 8.08 7.79
N ASP A 100 10.16 9.18 7.82
CA ASP A 100 10.96 9.61 6.66
C ASP A 100 12.03 8.59 6.19
N PRO A 101 12.81 7.93 7.08
CA PRO A 101 13.77 6.92 6.65
C PRO A 101 13.11 5.56 6.31
N TYR A 102 12.06 5.13 7.03
CA TYR A 102 11.43 3.83 6.76
C TYR A 102 10.64 3.82 5.44
N LEU A 103 9.89 4.90 5.16
CA LEU A 103 9.11 5.00 3.92
C LEU A 103 10.04 5.10 2.71
N ARG A 104 11.16 5.83 2.84
CA ARG A 104 12.19 5.91 1.80
C ARG A 104 12.86 4.56 1.56
N ASN A 105 13.26 3.83 2.60
CA ASN A 105 13.85 2.51 2.43
C ASN A 105 12.87 1.47 1.89
N PHE A 106 11.59 1.54 2.27
CA PHE A 106 10.56 0.63 1.76
C PHE A 106 10.27 0.88 0.27
N LEU A 107 10.18 2.15 -0.14
CA LEU A 107 10.00 2.52 -1.55
C LEU A 107 11.23 2.18 -2.39
N VAL A 108 12.44 2.45 -1.89
CA VAL A 108 13.69 2.13 -2.61
C VAL A 108 13.83 0.62 -2.80
N LYS A 109 13.53 -0.18 -1.77
CA LYS A 109 13.64 -1.65 -1.85
C LYS A 109 12.63 -2.26 -2.85
N LYS A 110 11.42 -1.71 -2.94
CA LYS A 110 10.37 -2.21 -3.84
C LYS A 110 10.54 -1.77 -5.31
N ILE A 111 11.32 -0.73 -5.57
CA ILE A 111 11.63 -0.25 -6.93
C ILE A 111 12.88 -0.96 -7.50
N TYR A 112 13.81 -1.37 -6.63
CA TYR A 112 15.05 -2.05 -7.02
C TYR A 112 14.96 -3.59 -7.06
N GLU A 113 13.83 -4.18 -6.63
CA GLU A 113 13.41 -5.56 -6.97
C GLU A 113 12.46 -5.56 -8.18
#